data_AF-A0A7L4PAK0-F1
#
_entry.id   AF-A0A7L4PAK0-F1
#
_cell.length_a   1.000
_cell.length_b   1.000
_cell.length_c   1.000
_cell.angle_alpha   90.00
_cell.angle_beta   90.00
_cell.angle_gamma   90.00
#
_symmetry.space_group_name_H-M   'P 1'
#
loop_
_entity.id
_entity.type
_entity.pdbx_description
1 polymer ?
#
loop_
_entity_poly.entity_id
_entity_poly.type
_entity_poly.pdbx_seq_one_letter_code
_entity_poly.pdbx_strand_id
1 'polypeptide(L)'
;MDELKFSVRKSDFDRFAEKLGVSPEEILTALKAEVVKVGPGFRYLIDMENFFYYVLSRLHTQKKEAPPRQQAASPERFEEVLNRAIDSLAGASGYAKLVEVKNAVTRELGIEEEEFVRRLQDLIQTKKGAYILLEGGDLKIQIGAKKYGYIKRVVKNSLAEVVYY
;
A
#
# COMPACT_ATOMS: atom_id res chain seq x y z
N MET A 1 19.06 -33.88 -6.37
CA MET A 1 19.22 -32.64 -5.58
C MET A 1 18.90 -33.03 -4.16
N ASP A 2 19.86 -32.88 -3.24
CA ASP A 2 19.61 -33.18 -1.83
C ASP A 2 18.57 -32.20 -1.29
N GLU A 3 17.46 -32.71 -0.75
CA GLU A 3 16.46 -31.91 -0.03
C GLU A 3 17.15 -31.26 1.17
N LEU A 4 17.44 -29.95 1.08
CA LEU A 4 18.03 -29.19 2.18
C LEU A 4 16.99 -29.04 3.29
N LYS A 5 17.02 -29.95 4.26
CA LYS A 5 16.20 -29.89 5.46
C LYS A 5 16.99 -29.26 6.60
N PHE A 6 16.34 -28.38 7.36
CA PHE A 6 16.91 -27.85 8.60
C PHE A 6 16.08 -28.30 9.80
N SER A 7 16.76 -28.45 10.93
CA SER A 7 16.14 -28.91 12.18
C SER A 7 16.05 -27.76 13.17
N VAL A 8 14.84 -27.52 13.67
CA VAL A 8 14.57 -26.50 14.69
C VAL A 8 13.99 -27.16 15.95
N ARG A 9 14.40 -26.66 17.13
CA ARG A 9 13.80 -27.10 18.40
C ARG A 9 12.40 -26.57 18.52
N LYS A 10 11.49 -27.38 19.08
CA LYS A 10 10.10 -26.98 19.31
C LYS A 10 9.97 -25.65 20.06
N SER A 11 10.73 -25.47 21.14
CA SER A 11 10.72 -24.22 21.93
C SER A 11 11.10 -22.98 21.15
N ASP A 12 12.02 -23.10 20.19
CA ASP A 12 12.50 -21.98 19.39
C ASP A 12 11.49 -21.64 18.29
N PHE A 13 10.85 -22.67 17.73
CA PHE A 13 9.77 -22.52 16.75
C PHE A 13 8.53 -21.88 17.37
N ASP A 14 8.13 -22.33 18.56
CA ASP A 14 6.96 -21.79 19.27
C ASP A 14 7.14 -20.29 19.56
N ARG A 15 8.35 -19.87 19.99
CA ARG A 15 8.69 -18.43 20.15
C ARG A 15 8.68 -17.65 18.82
N PHE A 16 9.07 -18.29 17.72
CA PHE A 16 9.03 -17.67 16.40
C PHE A 16 7.60 -17.44 15.94
N ALA A 17 6.73 -18.44 16.10
CA ALA A 17 5.31 -18.34 15.78
C ALA A 17 4.59 -17.27 16.62
N GLU A 18 4.91 -17.19 17.93
CA GLU A 18 4.40 -16.15 18.84
C GLU A 18 4.77 -14.74 18.37
N LYS A 19 6.02 -14.51 17.95
CA LYS A 19 6.46 -13.23 17.38
C LYS A 19 5.75 -12.86 16.08
N LEU A 20 5.28 -13.85 15.33
CA LEU A 20 4.52 -13.64 14.10
C LEU A 20 3.01 -13.48 14.35
N GLY A 21 2.53 -13.72 15.58
CA GLY A 21 1.10 -13.69 15.92
C GLY A 21 0.30 -14.81 15.26
N VAL A 22 0.94 -15.94 14.93
CA VAL A 22 0.33 -17.08 14.24
C VAL A 22 0.49 -18.35 15.09
N SER A 23 -0.47 -19.27 15.00
CA SER A 23 -0.36 -20.56 15.69
C SER A 23 0.81 -21.39 15.13
N PRO A 24 1.68 -21.99 15.97
CA PRO A 24 2.76 -22.87 15.51
C PRO A 24 2.25 -24.01 14.60
N GLU A 25 1.09 -24.58 14.91
CA GLU A 25 0.50 -25.71 14.17
C GLU A 25 0.13 -25.33 12.74
N GLU A 26 -0.34 -24.09 12.52
CA GLU A 26 -0.65 -23.57 11.20
C GLU A 26 0.61 -23.46 10.34
N ILE A 27 1.69 -22.94 10.92
CA ILE A 27 2.97 -22.81 10.21
C ILE A 27 3.54 -24.19 9.88
N LEU A 28 3.53 -25.13 10.84
CA LEU A 28 4.05 -26.49 10.63
C LEU A 28 3.27 -27.25 9.55
N THR A 29 1.95 -27.08 9.51
CA THR A 29 1.09 -27.70 8.50
C THR A 29 1.40 -27.14 7.11
N ALA A 30 1.55 -25.82 6.99
CA ALA A 30 1.90 -25.17 5.73
C ALA A 30 3.30 -25.58 5.23
N LEU A 31 4.24 -25.77 6.16
CA LEU A 31 5.61 -26.20 5.87
C LEU A 31 5.75 -27.70 5.64
N LYS A 32 4.67 -28.49 5.83
CA LYS A 32 4.69 -29.96 5.85
C LYS A 32 5.82 -30.49 6.75
N ALA A 33 6.01 -29.85 7.89
CA ALA A 33 7.12 -30.14 8.79
C ALA A 33 6.94 -31.50 9.46
N GLU A 34 8.02 -32.28 9.53
CA GLU A 34 8.02 -33.56 10.23
C GLU A 34 8.45 -33.38 11.68
N VAL A 35 7.76 -34.05 12.62
CA VAL A 35 8.10 -34.02 14.04
C VAL A 35 8.98 -35.22 14.37
N VAL A 36 10.20 -34.95 14.82
CA VAL A 36 11.16 -35.97 15.22
C VAL A 36 11.42 -35.88 16.72
N LYS A 37 11.26 -37.00 17.41
CA LYS A 37 11.64 -37.12 18.82
C LYS A 37 13.15 -37.28 18.93
N VAL A 38 13.81 -36.39 19.67
CA VAL A 38 15.26 -36.42 19.90
C VAL A 38 15.50 -36.37 21.41
N GLY A 39 15.79 -37.54 22.00
CA GLY A 39 15.95 -37.69 23.45
C GLY A 39 14.66 -37.31 24.22
N PRO A 40 14.73 -36.46 25.26
CA PRO A 40 13.54 -36.02 26.00
C PRO A 40 12.73 -34.92 25.27
N GLY A 41 13.16 -34.45 24.10
CA GLY A 41 12.54 -33.31 23.40
C GLY A 41 12.07 -33.64 21.98
N PHE A 42 11.46 -32.63 21.34
CA PHE A 42 10.98 -32.70 19.96
C PHE A 42 11.67 -31.65 19.09
N ARG A 43 11.91 -32.02 17.84
CA ARG A 43 12.41 -31.13 16.79
C ARG A 43 11.51 -31.21 15.57
N TYR A 44 11.44 -30.09 14.86
CA TYR A 44 10.78 -29.99 13.57
C TYR A 44 11.84 -30.07 12.48
N LEU A 45 11.66 -30.99 11.53
CA LEU A 45 12.39 -31.02 10.28
C LEU A 45 11.57 -30.28 9.24
N ILE A 46 12.16 -29.21 8.71
CA ILE A 46 11.52 -28.32 7.76
C ILE A 46 12.34 -28.34 6.48
N ASP A 47 11.65 -28.59 5.37
CA ASP A 47 12.24 -28.46 4.04
C ASP A 47 12.44 -26.97 3.69
N MET A 48 13.65 -26.63 3.23
CA MET A 48 14.05 -25.25 2.96
C MET A 48 13.26 -24.63 1.80
N GLU A 49 12.87 -25.44 0.80
CA GLU A 49 12.08 -24.97 -0.33
C GLU A 49 10.65 -24.64 0.13
N ASN A 50 10.02 -25.51 0.93
CA ASN A 50 8.71 -25.23 1.53
C ASN A 50 8.75 -23.99 2.46
N PHE A 51 9.83 -23.82 3.22
CA PHE A 51 10.03 -22.62 4.05
C PHE A 51 10.14 -21.35 3.22
N PHE A 52 10.91 -21.40 2.13
CA PHE A 52 11.07 -20.26 1.24
C PHE A 52 9.75 -19.86 0.58
N TYR A 53 8.98 -20.83 0.05
CA TYR A 53 7.67 -20.56 -0.52
C TYR A 53 6.67 -20.03 0.52
N TYR A 54 6.70 -20.56 1.74
CA TYR A 54 5.87 -20.04 2.83
C TYR A 54 6.20 -18.57 3.13
N VAL A 55 7.48 -18.23 3.28
CA VAL A 55 7.92 -16.84 3.51
C VAL A 55 7.54 -15.93 2.35
N LEU A 56 7.77 -16.35 1.11
CA LEU A 56 7.35 -15.59 -0.07
C LEU A 56 5.84 -15.38 -0.10
N SER A 57 5.05 -16.42 0.13
CA SER A 57 3.59 -16.33 0.15
C SER A 57 3.11 -15.37 1.25
N ARG A 58 3.76 -15.36 2.42
CA ARG A 58 3.46 -14.43 3.52
C ARG A 58 3.91 -13.00 3.21
N LEU A 59 5.03 -12.77 2.54
CA LEU A 59 5.44 -11.43 2.10
C LEU A 59 4.50 -10.87 1.04
N HIS A 60 4.04 -11.72 0.11
CA HIS A 60 3.02 -11.35 -0.88
C HIS A 60 1.64 -11.17 -0.24
N THR A 61 1.33 -11.93 0.80
CA THR A 61 0.08 -11.80 1.56
C THR A 61 0.10 -10.60 2.49
N GLN A 62 1.21 -10.25 3.15
CA GLN A 62 1.36 -9.01 3.90
C GLN A 62 1.31 -7.77 3.00
N LYS A 63 1.77 -7.87 1.75
CA LYS A 63 1.50 -6.84 0.72
C LYS A 63 0.03 -6.79 0.29
N LYS A 64 -0.74 -7.86 0.47
CA LYS A 64 -2.18 -7.96 0.16
C LYS A 64 -3.10 -7.77 1.38
N GLU A 65 -2.58 -7.85 2.60
CA GLU A 65 -3.18 -7.44 3.88
C GLU A 65 -3.03 -5.92 4.07
N ALA A 66 -3.03 -5.17 2.96
CA ALA A 66 -3.72 -3.90 2.96
C ALA A 66 -5.17 -4.16 3.44
N PRO A 67 -5.77 -3.22 4.20
CA PRO A 67 -7.09 -3.39 4.81
C PRO A 67 -8.11 -3.88 3.78
N PRO A 68 -9.15 -4.61 4.22
CA PRO A 68 -10.03 -5.39 3.35
C PRO A 68 -10.41 -4.61 2.08
N ARG A 69 -9.97 -5.12 0.92
CA ARG A 69 -10.57 -4.76 -0.37
C ARG A 69 -12.08 -4.93 -0.20
N GLN A 70 -12.81 -3.84 -0.46
CA GLN A 70 -14.26 -3.65 -0.36
C GLN A 70 -14.78 -2.88 0.86
N GLN A 71 -14.19 -1.73 1.17
CA GLN A 71 -15.03 -0.54 0.97
C GLN A 71 -14.73 -0.10 -0.45
N ALA A 72 -15.70 -0.21 -1.36
CA ALA A 72 -15.62 0.55 -2.59
C ALA A 72 -15.41 2.00 -2.13
N ALA A 73 -14.18 2.53 -2.25
CA ALA A 73 -13.89 3.88 -1.83
C ALA A 73 -14.94 4.74 -2.54
N SER A 74 -15.87 5.30 -1.80
CA SER A 74 -16.92 6.09 -2.42
C SER A 74 -16.26 7.30 -3.08
N PRO A 75 -16.86 7.92 -4.10
CA PRO A 75 -16.31 9.14 -4.71
C PRO A 75 -15.93 10.20 -3.65
N GLU A 76 -16.72 10.29 -2.58
CA GLU A 76 -16.52 11.21 -1.46
C GLU A 76 -15.29 10.83 -0.63
N ARG A 77 -15.08 9.53 -0.37
CA ARG A 77 -13.89 9.07 0.37
C ARG A 77 -12.60 9.29 -0.43
N PHE A 78 -12.65 9.07 -1.74
CA PHE A 78 -11.52 9.40 -2.62
C PHE A 78 -11.20 10.90 -2.57
N GLU A 79 -12.22 11.76 -2.70
CA GLU A 79 -12.07 13.21 -2.62
C GLU A 79 -11.49 13.66 -1.27
N GLU A 80 -11.98 13.10 -0.15
CA GLU A 80 -11.47 13.41 1.20
C GLU A 80 -9.99 13.07 1.35
N VAL A 81 -9.59 11.87 0.96
CA VAL A 81 -8.19 11.41 1.06
C VAL A 81 -7.29 12.19 0.10
N LEU A 82 -7.75 12.46 -1.12
CA LEU A 82 -7.04 13.31 -2.07
C LEU A 82 -6.79 14.71 -1.48
N ASN A 83 -7.83 15.34 -0.94
CA ASN A 83 -7.72 16.68 -0.35
C ASN A 83 -6.73 16.72 0.81
N ARG A 84 -6.79 15.73 1.71
CA ARG A 84 -5.84 15.59 2.81
C ARG A 84 -4.40 15.41 2.31
N ALA A 85 -4.19 14.57 1.29
CA ALA A 85 -2.89 14.34 0.71
C ALA A 85 -2.33 15.61 0.05
N ILE A 86 -3.15 16.37 -0.68
CA ILE A 86 -2.74 17.66 -1.25
C ILE A 86 -2.36 18.64 -0.15
N ASP A 87 -3.21 18.83 0.87
CA ASP A 87 -2.99 19.81 1.92
C ASP A 87 -1.74 19.49 2.76
N SER A 88 -1.47 18.20 3.02
CA SER A 88 -0.29 17.77 3.78
C SER A 88 1.03 17.80 3.01
N LEU A 89 0.98 17.65 1.68
CA LEU A 89 2.16 17.64 0.81
C LEU A 89 2.37 18.95 0.05
N ALA A 90 1.48 19.93 0.23
CA ALA A 90 1.58 21.22 -0.41
C ALA A 90 2.80 21.99 0.12
N GLY A 91 3.64 22.48 -0.81
CA GLY A 91 4.68 23.45 -0.47
C GLY A 91 4.11 24.86 -0.24
N ALA A 92 4.99 25.83 -0.03
CA ALA A 92 4.60 27.23 0.24
C ALA A 92 3.70 27.87 -0.85
N SER A 93 3.77 27.41 -2.10
CA SER A 93 2.92 27.87 -3.21
C SER A 93 1.50 27.26 -3.21
N GLY A 94 1.23 26.32 -2.31
CA GLY A 94 -0.01 25.54 -2.25
C GLY A 94 -0.08 24.41 -3.30
N TYR A 95 0.98 24.18 -4.07
CA TYR A 95 1.07 23.05 -4.99
C TYR A 95 1.78 21.87 -4.32
N ALA A 96 1.23 20.68 -4.54
CA ALA A 96 1.82 19.41 -4.16
C ALA A 96 2.29 18.65 -5.41
N LYS A 97 3.35 17.86 -5.28
CA LYS A 97 3.80 16.97 -6.36
C LYS A 97 2.78 15.86 -6.55
N LEU A 98 2.25 15.73 -7.76
CA LEU A 98 1.17 14.80 -8.05
C LEU A 98 1.57 13.34 -7.85
N VAL A 99 2.85 13.00 -8.08
CA VAL A 99 3.36 11.64 -7.83
C VAL A 99 3.36 11.29 -6.34
N GLU A 100 3.74 12.23 -5.47
CA GLU A 100 3.73 12.02 -4.02
C GLU A 100 2.29 11.91 -3.51
N VAL A 101 1.39 12.78 -4.02
CA VAL A 101 -0.06 12.71 -3.73
C VAL A 101 -0.64 11.38 -4.18
N LYS A 102 -0.37 10.93 -5.41
CA LYS A 102 -0.79 9.61 -5.92
C LYS A 102 -0.36 8.52 -4.97
N ASN A 103 0.92 8.46 -4.61
CA ASN A 103 1.48 7.42 -3.77
C ASN A 103 0.86 7.39 -2.37
N ALA A 104 0.52 8.56 -1.80
CA ALA A 104 -0.19 8.65 -0.53
C ALA A 104 -1.63 8.10 -0.66
N VAL A 105 -2.35 8.54 -1.69
CA VAL A 105 -3.75 8.15 -1.92
C VAL A 105 -3.88 6.66 -2.26
N THR A 106 -3.01 6.11 -3.12
CA THR A 106 -3.03 4.68 -3.48
C THR A 106 -2.70 3.80 -2.28
N ARG A 107 -1.76 4.24 -1.43
CA ARG A 107 -1.42 3.55 -0.18
C ARG A 107 -2.57 3.57 0.82
N GLU A 108 -3.20 4.73 1.04
CA GLU A 108 -4.27 4.87 2.04
C GLU A 108 -5.56 4.16 1.59
N LEU A 109 -5.90 4.22 0.30
CA LEU A 109 -7.13 3.60 -0.23
C LEU A 109 -6.94 2.16 -0.72
N GLY A 110 -5.70 1.66 -0.78
CA GLY A 110 -5.40 0.31 -1.30
C GLY A 110 -5.81 0.14 -2.78
N ILE A 111 -5.72 1.21 -3.58
CA ILE A 111 -6.09 1.21 -5.00
C ILE A 111 -4.84 1.24 -5.89
N GLU A 112 -4.97 0.69 -7.09
CA GLU A 112 -3.91 0.73 -8.12
C GLU A 112 -3.82 2.11 -8.78
N GLU A 113 -2.73 2.36 -9.51
CA GLU A 113 -2.48 3.62 -10.20
C GLU A 113 -3.52 3.94 -11.27
N GLU A 114 -3.96 2.95 -12.05
CA GLU A 114 -4.98 3.14 -13.08
C GLU A 114 -6.31 3.61 -12.49
N GLU A 115 -6.69 3.06 -11.35
CA GLU A 115 -7.93 3.43 -10.65
C GLU A 115 -7.83 4.83 -10.04
N PHE A 116 -6.66 5.22 -9.54
CA PHE A 116 -6.40 6.60 -9.11
C PHE A 116 -6.58 7.59 -10.27
N VAL A 117 -5.98 7.30 -11.43
CA VAL A 117 -6.08 8.18 -12.62
C VAL A 117 -7.52 8.32 -13.07
N ARG A 118 -8.26 7.20 -13.15
CA ARG A 118 -9.68 7.21 -13.54
C ARG A 118 -10.51 8.06 -12.59
N ARG A 119 -10.39 7.84 -11.28
CA ARG A 119 -11.14 8.57 -10.24
C ARG A 119 -10.79 10.04 -10.20
N LEU A 120 -9.51 10.38 -10.37
CA LEU A 120 -9.07 11.77 -10.42
C LEU A 120 -9.63 12.47 -11.67
N GLN A 121 -9.64 11.79 -12.82
CA GLN A 121 -10.24 12.31 -14.05
C GLN A 121 -11.75 12.57 -13.86
N ASP A 122 -12.49 11.62 -13.29
CA ASP A 122 -13.92 11.75 -13.02
C ASP A 122 -14.22 12.89 -12.03
N LEU A 123 -13.39 13.01 -10.98
CA LEU A 123 -13.52 14.06 -9.97
C LEU A 123 -13.29 15.44 -10.59
N ILE A 124 -12.26 15.62 -11.42
CA ILE A 124 -11.97 16.90 -12.09
C ILE A 124 -13.09 17.28 -13.06
N GLN A 125 -13.67 16.31 -13.76
CA GLN A 125 -14.81 16.55 -14.65
C GLN A 125 -16.07 16.95 -13.89
N THR A 126 -16.31 16.34 -12.73
CA THR A 126 -17.49 16.60 -11.88
C THR A 126 -17.35 17.89 -11.08
N LYS A 127 -16.15 18.19 -10.57
CA LYS A 127 -15.82 19.34 -9.71
C LYS A 127 -14.93 20.34 -10.46
N LYS A 128 -15.40 20.82 -11.62
CA LYS A 128 -14.66 21.77 -12.45
C LYS A 128 -14.21 22.99 -11.64
N GLY A 129 -12.92 23.30 -11.70
CA GLY A 129 -12.32 24.44 -11.00
C GLY A 129 -12.02 24.24 -9.51
N ALA A 130 -12.32 23.07 -8.93
CA ALA A 130 -11.92 22.75 -7.55
C ALA A 130 -10.44 22.34 -7.43
N TYR A 131 -9.82 21.93 -8.54
CA TYR A 131 -8.44 21.48 -8.60
C TYR A 131 -7.71 22.12 -9.79
N ILE A 132 -6.46 22.51 -9.58
CA ILE A 132 -5.56 23.01 -10.61
C ILE A 132 -4.46 21.96 -10.82
N LEU A 133 -4.26 21.54 -12.07
CA LEU A 133 -3.18 20.67 -12.47
C LEU A 133 -2.15 21.45 -13.30
N LEU A 134 -0.86 21.21 -13.05
CA LEU A 134 0.23 21.81 -13.82
C LEU A 134 1.12 20.75 -14.46
N GLU A 135 1.51 21.00 -15.71
CA GLU A 135 2.35 20.11 -16.51
C GLU A 135 3.85 20.16 -16.13
N GLY A 136 4.24 20.98 -15.13
CA GLY A 136 5.64 21.14 -14.71
C GLY A 136 6.20 19.97 -13.89
N GLY A 137 7.52 19.97 -13.68
CA GLY A 137 8.24 18.97 -12.87
C GLY A 137 8.80 17.79 -13.67
N ASP A 138 9.78 17.10 -13.07
CA ASP A 138 10.50 15.98 -13.72
C ASP A 138 9.65 14.71 -13.79
N LEU A 139 8.84 14.46 -12.75
CA LEU A 139 7.96 13.30 -12.68
C LEU A 139 6.51 13.73 -12.96
N LYS A 140 5.85 13.05 -13.90
CA LYS A 140 4.49 13.37 -14.34
C LYS A 140 3.61 12.13 -14.41
N ILE A 141 2.33 12.32 -14.14
CA ILE A 141 1.27 11.32 -14.29
C ILE A 141 0.39 11.70 -15.48
N GLN A 142 0.06 10.72 -16.30
CA GLN A 142 -0.85 10.93 -17.42
C GLN A 142 -2.30 10.91 -16.92
N ILE A 143 -3.03 11.98 -17.20
CA ILE A 143 -4.46 12.10 -16.90
C ILE A 143 -5.16 12.49 -18.21
N GLY A 144 -5.95 11.57 -18.76
CA GLY A 144 -6.49 11.68 -20.10
C GLY A 144 -5.37 11.83 -21.15
N ALA A 145 -5.44 12.90 -21.95
CA ALA A 145 -4.49 13.19 -23.03
C ALA A 145 -3.24 13.98 -22.60
N LYS A 146 -3.15 14.42 -21.34
CA LYS A 146 -2.09 15.31 -20.85
C LYS A 146 -1.32 14.70 -19.69
N LYS A 147 -0.09 15.17 -19.46
CA LYS A 147 0.77 14.75 -18.35
C LYS A 147 0.97 15.89 -17.37
N TYR A 148 0.71 15.64 -16.09
CA TYR A 148 0.79 16.64 -15.02
C TYR A 148 1.77 16.21 -13.94
N GLY A 149 2.52 17.15 -13.38
CA GLY A 149 3.45 16.87 -12.27
C GLY A 149 3.04 17.49 -10.95
N TYR A 150 2.12 18.47 -10.95
CA TYR A 150 1.63 19.12 -9.73
C TYR A 150 0.11 19.24 -9.70
N ILE A 151 -0.42 19.26 -8.48
CA ILE A 151 -1.83 19.47 -8.18
C ILE A 151 -1.99 20.47 -7.03
N LYS A 152 -3.02 21.31 -7.10
CA LYS A 152 -3.43 22.23 -6.05
C LYS A 152 -4.93 22.19 -5.87
N ARG A 153 -5.38 22.23 -4.63
CA ARG A 153 -6.80 22.38 -4.27
C ARG A 153 -7.16 23.86 -4.26
N VAL A 154 -8.26 24.21 -4.92
CA VAL A 154 -8.81 25.56 -4.91
C VAL A 154 -9.80 25.64 -3.76
N VAL A 155 -9.35 26.17 -2.62
CA VAL A 155 -10.26 26.55 -1.55
C VAL A 155 -10.91 27.85 -1.99
N LYS A 156 -12.23 27.85 -2.23
CA LYS A 156 -13.00 29.08 -2.40
C LYS A 156 -13.00 29.83 -1.06
N ASN A 157 -11.96 30.61 -0.82
CA ASN A 157 -12.06 31.70 0.13
C ASN A 157 -12.97 32.74 -0.52
N SER A 158 -14.03 33.14 0.19
CA SER A 158 -14.96 34.22 -0.16
C SER A 158 -14.31 35.61 -0.17
N LEU A 159 -13.00 35.69 -0.36
CA LEU A 159 -12.23 36.93 -0.43
C LEU A 159 -11.61 37.02 -1.81
N ALA A 160 -12.29 37.76 -2.68
CA ALA A 160 -11.74 38.28 -3.90
C ALA A 160 -10.56 39.20 -3.56
N GLU A 161 -9.33 38.73 -3.68
CA GLU A 161 -8.20 39.63 -3.88
C GLU A 161 -8.04 39.86 -5.38
N VAL A 162 -8.62 40.97 -5.82
CA VAL A 162 -8.34 41.58 -7.12
C VAL A 162 -6.92 42.15 -7.05
N VAL A 163 -5.97 41.47 -7.67
CA VAL A 163 -4.63 42.05 -7.92
C VAL A 163 -4.70 42.76 -9.26
N TYR A 164 -4.74 44.09 -9.22
CA TYR A 164 -4.44 44.94 -10.38
C TYR A 164 -2.93 44.95 -10.61
N TYR A 165 -2.51 44.72 -11.86
CA TYR A 165 -1.23 45.18 -12.38
C TYR A 165 -1.45 46.45 -13.20
#